data_AF-A0A968U8H4-F1
#
_entry.id   AF-A0A968U8H4-F1
#
_cell.length_a   1.000
_cell.length_b   1.000
_cell.length_c   1.000
_cell.angle_alpha   90.00
_cell.angle_beta   90.00
_cell.angle_gamma   90.00
#
_symmetry.space_group_name_H-M   'P 1'
#
loop_
_entity.id
_entity.type
_entity.pdbx_description
1 polymer ?
#
loop_
_entity_poly.entity_id
_entity_poly.type
_entity_poly.pdbx_seq_one_letter_code
_entity_poly.pdbx_strand_id
1 'polypeptide(L)' 'MSLGRGNDILSGFGTGWFYGGKGTDALILPSGNYDIAVSGGQVAFTLDGVTMNTAGFEVLQIGDNSYDFSNLPPIVS' A
#
# COMPACT_ATOMS: atom_id res chain seq x y z
N MET A 1 -7.19 3.21 -9.76
CA MET A 1 -8.52 3.00 -9.14
C MET A 1 -8.56 3.81 -7.86
N SER A 2 -9.67 4.49 -7.56
CA SER A 2 -9.88 5.21 -6.29
C SER A 2 -11.06 4.56 -5.57
N LEU A 3 -10.96 4.34 -4.26
CA LEU A 3 -12.03 3.70 -3.47
C LEU A 3 -13.08 4.72 -3.01
N GLY A 4 -12.66 5.95 -2.75
CA GLY A 4 -13.55 7.12 -2.68
C GLY A 4 -13.62 7.74 -1.30
N ARG A 5 -14.83 7.82 -0.72
CA ARG A 5 -15.05 8.30 0.65
C ARG A 5 -15.51 7.13 1.50
N GLY A 6 -15.04 7.07 2.74
CA GLY A 6 -15.36 6.01 3.67
C GLY A 6 -14.09 5.32 4.14
N ASN A 7 -14.24 4.30 4.98
CA ASN A 7 -13.12 3.45 5.35
C ASN A 7 -13.17 2.23 4.43
N ASP A 8 -12.26 2.18 3.48
CA ASP A 8 -12.25 1.19 2.42
C ASP A 8 -11.16 0.13 2.63
N ILE A 9 -11.38 -1.07 2.08
CA ILE A 9 -10.40 -2.16 2.09
C ILE A 9 -10.10 -2.56 0.65
N LEU A 10 -8.83 -2.50 0.27
CA LEU A 10 -8.31 -3.12 -0.95
C LEU A 10 -7.51 -4.37 -0.58
N SER A 11 -7.87 -5.51 -1.15
CA SER A 11 -7.16 -6.77 -0.92
C SER A 11 -6.62 -7.36 -2.23
N GLY A 12 -5.37 -7.83 -2.16
CA GLY A 12 -4.66 -8.45 -3.28
C GLY A 12 -3.50 -7.60 -3.78
N PHE A 13 -2.80 -8.13 -4.79
CA PHE A 13 -1.65 -7.49 -5.42
C PHE A 13 -1.81 -7.48 -6.94
N GLY A 14 -1.31 -6.43 -7.59
CA GLY A 14 -1.42 -6.26 -9.05
C GLY A 14 -0.67 -5.05 -9.55
N THR A 15 -0.77 -4.77 -10.85
CA THR A 15 -0.11 -3.62 -11.48
C THR A 15 -0.99 -2.38 -11.49
N GLY A 16 -0.34 -1.21 -11.43
CA GLY A 16 -1.00 0.09 -11.64
C GLY A 16 -1.10 0.93 -10.38
N TRP A 17 -2.07 1.85 -10.37
CA TRP A 17 -2.26 2.84 -9.30
C TRP A 17 -3.56 2.62 -8.54
N PHE A 18 -3.46 2.61 -7.22
CA PHE A 18 -4.58 2.45 -6.30
C PHE A 18 -4.58 3.57 -5.27
N TYR A 19 -5.74 4.16 -5.03
CA TYR A 19 -5.89 5.28 -4.12
C TYR A 19 -7.00 4.93 -3.12
N GLY A 20 -6.70 4.95 -1.81
CA GLY A 20 -7.73 4.73 -0.78
C GLY A 20 -8.75 5.86 -0.82
N GLY A 21 -8.26 7.09 -0.65
CA GLY A 21 -9.08 8.29 -0.84
C GLY A 21 -9.24 9.05 0.46
N LYS A 22 -10.48 9.30 0.87
CA LYS A 22 -10.78 10.00 2.13
C LYS A 22 -11.41 9.03 3.13
N GLY A 23 -10.67 8.75 4.19
CA GLY A 23 -11.13 8.00 5.35
C GLY A 23 -9.94 7.36 6.04
N THR A 24 -10.18 6.21 6.67
CA THR A 24 -9.12 5.31 7.13
C THR A 24 -9.16 4.06 6.27
N ASP A 25 -8.28 4.01 5.28
CA ASP A 25 -8.26 2.97 4.26
C ASP A 25 -7.16 1.95 4.54
N ALA A 26 -7.45 0.68 4.23
CA ALA A 26 -6.54 -0.43 4.44
C ALA A 26 -6.18 -1.14 3.14
N LEU A 27 -4.88 -1.40 2.96
CA LEU A 27 -4.35 -2.27 1.91
C LEU A 27 -3.93 -3.61 2.54
N ILE A 28 -4.50 -4.70 2.04
CA ILE A 28 -4.20 -6.08 2.47
C ILE A 28 -3.46 -6.79 1.34
N LEU A 29 -2.15 -6.97 1.49
CA LEU A 29 -1.32 -7.71 0.56
C LEU A 29 -1.14 -9.16 1.03
N PRO A 30 -1.00 -10.12 0.08
CA PRO A 30 -0.59 -11.47 0.44
C PRO A 30 0.79 -11.47 1.11
N SER A 31 1.09 -12.53 1.86
CA SER A 31 2.43 -12.69 2.44
C SER A 31 3.49 -12.74 1.34
N GLY A 32 4.53 -11.93 1.46
CA GLY A 32 5.62 -11.88 0.49
C GLY A 32 6.71 -10.91 0.93
N ASN A 33 7.86 -11.00 0.26
CA ASN A 33 8.95 -10.05 0.44
C ASN A 33 8.81 -8.97 -0.62
N TYR A 34 8.32 -7.81 -0.21
CA TYR A 34 8.12 -6.67 -1.09
C TYR A 34 9.30 -5.71 -1.00
N ASP A 35 9.79 -5.26 -2.14
CA ASP A 35 10.58 -4.03 -2.19
C ASP A 35 9.62 -2.84 -2.05
N ILE A 36 9.84 -2.00 -1.05
CA ILE A 36 8.95 -0.87 -0.72
C ILE A 36 9.68 0.43 -1.01
N ALA A 37 9.05 1.28 -1.83
CA ALA A 37 9.55 2.62 -2.12
C ALA A 37 8.53 3.68 -1.70
N VAL A 38 8.95 4.63 -0.87
CA VAL A 38 8.09 5.72 -0.36
C VAL A 38 8.57 7.05 -0.93
N SER A 39 7.68 7.81 -1.58
CA SER A 39 7.98 9.14 -2.13
C SER A 39 6.75 10.03 -2.14
N GLY A 40 6.82 11.21 -1.50
CA GLY A 40 5.76 12.22 -1.57
C GLY A 40 4.37 11.75 -1.13
N GLY A 41 4.28 10.84 -0.14
CA GLY A 41 3.01 10.24 0.31
C GLY A 41 2.47 9.12 -0.57
N GLN A 42 3.24 8.68 -1.56
CA GLN A 42 2.97 7.53 -2.41
C GLN A 42 3.89 6.39 -2.00
N VAL A 43 3.39 5.16 -2.09
CA VAL A 43 4.14 3.94 -1.78
C VAL A 43 4.03 2.97 -2.94
N ALA A 44 5.17 2.52 -3.47
CA ALA A 44 5.26 1.46 -4.44
C ALA A 44 5.71 0.16 -3.77
N PHE A 45 4.98 -0.92 -4.05
CA PHE A 45 5.31 -2.27 -3.62
C PHE A 45 5.70 -3.09 -4.85
N THR A 46 6.90 -3.66 -4.86
CA THR A 46 7.37 -4.53 -5.95
C THR A 46 7.56 -5.95 -5.44
N LEU A 47 7.00 -6.92 -6.17
CA LEU A 47 7.14 -8.35 -5.92
C LEU A 47 7.33 -9.05 -7.27
N ASP A 48 8.39 -9.84 -7.42
CA ASP A 48 8.70 -10.60 -8.64
C ASP A 48 8.68 -9.75 -9.93
N GLY A 49 9.14 -8.50 -9.84
CA GLY A 49 9.18 -7.55 -10.96
C GLY A 49 7.84 -6.89 -11.30
N VAL A 50 6.79 -7.17 -10.54
CA VAL A 50 5.47 -6.53 -10.66
C VAL A 50 5.38 -5.40 -9.63
N THR A 51 5.00 -4.20 -10.05
CA THR A 51 4.89 -3.02 -9.18
C THR A 51 3.44 -2.54 -9.04
N MET A 52 3.00 -2.43 -7.78
CA MET A 52 1.75 -1.79 -7.36
C MET A 52 2.06 -0.43 -6.76
N ASN A 53 1.44 0.63 -7.25
CA ASN A 53 1.60 1.98 -6.72
C ASN A 53 0.36 2.36 -5.93
N THR A 54 0.56 2.95 -4.76
CA THR A 54 -0.50 3.24 -3.81
C THR A 54 -0.35 4.63 -3.20
N ALA A 55 -1.45 5.26 -2.82
CA ALA A 55 -1.45 6.49 -2.03
C ALA A 55 -2.78 6.66 -1.29
N GLY A 56 -2.76 7.43 -0.20
CA GLY A 56 -3.95 7.69 0.61
C GLY A 56 -4.51 6.43 1.26
N PHE A 57 -3.63 5.57 1.77
CA PHE A 57 -3.95 4.48 2.67
C PHE A 57 -3.28 4.76 4.02
N GLU A 58 -3.94 4.35 5.10
CA GLU A 58 -3.44 4.53 6.48
C GLU A 58 -2.90 3.21 7.04
N VAL A 59 -3.50 2.08 6.65
CA VAL A 59 -3.16 0.76 7.19
C VAL A 59 -2.64 -0.16 6.09
N LEU A 60 -1.49 -0.77 6.32
CA LEU A 60 -0.95 -1.86 5.50
C LEU A 60 -1.01 -3.16 6.29
N GLN A 61 -1.57 -4.21 5.71
CA GLN A 61 -1.47 -5.57 6.22
C GLN A 61 -0.70 -6.44 5.23
N ILE A 62 0.33 -7.15 5.71
CA ILE A 62 1.08 -8.15 4.94
C ILE A 62 1.10 -9.45 5.75
N GLY A 63 0.34 -10.45 5.30
CA GLY A 63 0.09 -11.64 6.10
C GLY A 63 -0.58 -11.28 7.44
N ASP A 64 0.04 -11.71 8.55
CA ASP A 64 -0.47 -11.44 9.91
C ASP A 64 0.05 -10.12 10.51
N ASN A 65 0.95 -9.42 9.80
CA ASN A 65 1.53 -8.17 10.29
C ASN A 65 0.74 -6.96 9.82
N SER A 66 0.53 -5.99 10.72
CA SER A 66 -0.10 -4.70 10.41
C SER A 66 0.90 -3.57 10.63
N TYR A 67 0.90 -2.62 9.71
CA TYR A 67 1.77 -1.45 9.68
C TYR A 67 0.95 -0.18 9.43
N ASP A 68 1.43 0.94 9.95
CA ASP A 68 0.92 2.25 9.61
C ASP A 68 1.70 2.78 8.40
N PHE A 69 1.00 3.21 7.35
CA PHE A 69 1.61 3.74 6.14
C PHE A 69 2.56 4.93 6.42
N SER A 70 2.26 5.73 7.45
CA SER A 70 3.11 6.86 7.87
C SER A 70 4.44 6.45 8.50
N ASN A 71 4.55 5.20 8.95
CA ASN A 71 5.73 4.63 9.59
C ASN A 71 6.46 3.62 8.72
N LEU A 72 6.10 3.50 7.44
CA LEU A 72 6.86 2.66 6.52
C LEU A 72 8.27 3.21 6.36
N PRO A 73 9.30 2.35 6.46
CA PRO A 73 10.67 2.81 6.40
C PRO A 73 10.92 3.55 5.07
N PRO A 74 11.43 4.80 5.10
CA PRO A 74 11.91 5.44 3.89
C PRO A 74 13.08 4.63 3.34
N ILE A 75 13.23 4.58 2.02
CA ILE A 75 14.36 3.87 1.40
C ILE A 75 15.67 4.49 1.91
N VAL A 76 16.52 3.69 2.53
CA VAL A 76 17.97 3.88 2.46
C VAL A 76 18.43 3.19 1.18
N SER A 77 18.73 4.00 0.17
CA SER A 77 19.27 3.56 -1.12
C SER A 77 20.74 3.20 -1.01
#